data_AF-X1NAG4-F1
#
_entry.id   AF-X1NAG4-F1
#
_cell.length_a   1.000
_cell.length_b   1.000
_cell.length_c   1.000
_cell.angle_alpha   90.00
_cell.angle_beta   90.00
_cell.angle_gamma   90.00
#
_symmetry.space_group_name_H-M   'P 1'
#
loop_
_entity.id
_entity.type
_entity.pdbx_description
1 polymer ?
#
loop_
_entity_poly.entity_id
_entity_poly.type
_entity_poly.pdbx_seq_one_letter_code
_entity_poly.pdbx_strand_id
1 'polypeptide(L)'
;MQTGSINIFHAISLGFTLAFLQAGGQVMNQSIAEEVEIDRLNGKTYRPTVDGRIALKQAMITSVILYLAGILLAFRLSPAYGLFSMLITFFAAGYTLPPLRMKKRFLLNNIWQGVARGMLPVVYVSLAFT
;
A
#
# COMPACT_ATOMS: atom_id res chain seq x y z
N MET A 1 -6.28 31.54 -8.57
CA MET A 1 -5.75 30.36 -7.85
C MET A 1 -6.13 30.50 -6.40
N GLN A 2 -7.15 29.78 -5.95
CA GLN A 2 -7.55 29.79 -4.55
C GLN A 2 -6.51 28.96 -3.81
N THR A 3 -5.53 29.61 -3.19
CA THR A 3 -4.61 28.96 -2.25
C THR A 3 -5.40 28.56 -1.02
N GLY A 4 -6.09 27.42 -1.10
CA GLY A 4 -6.68 26.77 0.05
C GLY A 4 -5.56 26.43 1.02
N SER A 5 -5.50 27.12 2.16
CA SER A 5 -4.59 26.76 3.23
C SER A 5 -4.95 25.34 3.67
N ILE A 6 -4.06 24.37 3.39
CA ILE A 6 -4.24 22.99 3.85
C ILE A 6 -4.29 23.01 5.37
N ASN A 7 -5.45 22.61 5.90
CA ASN A 7 -5.61 22.42 7.34
C ASN A 7 -4.67 21.28 7.80
N ILE A 8 -3.92 21.52 8.87
CA ILE A 8 -2.99 20.53 9.45
C ILE A 8 -3.66 19.17 9.73
N PHE A 9 -4.93 19.17 10.16
CA PHE A 9 -5.69 17.94 10.40
C PHE A 9 -5.94 17.18 9.09
N HIS A 10 -6.24 17.91 8.00
CA HIS A 10 -6.41 17.30 6.67
C HIS A 10 -5.09 16.69 6.19
N ALA A 11 -3.97 17.41 6.31
CA ALA A 11 -2.65 16.90 5.93
C ALA A 11 -2.27 15.64 6.72
N ILE A 12 -2.51 15.65 8.04
CA ILE A 12 -2.27 14.51 8.91
C ILE A 12 -3.13 13.32 8.47
N SER A 13 -4.42 13.52 8.19
CA SER A 13 -5.30 12.45 7.72
C SER A 13 -4.85 11.87 6.39
N LEU A 14 -4.41 12.69 5.43
CA LEU A 14 -3.84 12.22 4.16
C LEU A 14 -2.58 11.37 4.39
N GLY A 15 -1.69 11.85 5.26
CA GLY A 15 -0.49 11.12 5.65
C GLY A 15 -0.80 9.76 6.25
N PHE A 16 -1.77 9.69 7.18
CA PHE A 16 -2.22 8.42 7.77
C PHE A 16 -2.86 7.50 6.75
N THR A 17 -3.66 8.01 5.82
CA THR A 17 -4.20 7.18 4.72
C THR A 17 -3.06 6.52 3.95
N LEU A 18 -2.11 7.30 3.45
CA LEU A 18 -0.99 6.75 2.68
C LEU A 18 -0.13 5.80 3.52
N ALA A 19 0.09 6.10 4.80
CA ALA A 19 0.80 5.22 5.71
C ALA A 19 0.10 3.86 5.88
N PHE A 20 -1.23 3.85 6.04
CA PHE A 20 -1.99 2.60 6.15
C PHE A 20 -1.98 1.79 4.85
N LEU A 21 -2.13 2.44 3.69
CA LEU A 21 -2.06 1.73 2.40
C LEU A 21 -0.66 1.13 2.17
N GLN A 22 0.39 1.90 2.47
CA GLN A 22 1.77 1.45 2.34
C GLN A 22 2.07 0.29 3.31
N ALA A 23 1.65 0.42 4.57
CA ALA A 23 1.81 -0.64 5.56
C ALA A 23 1.05 -1.90 5.14
N GLY A 24 -0.20 -1.75 4.67
CA GLY A 24 -1.00 -2.84 4.12
C GLY A 24 -0.27 -3.59 3.00
N GLY A 25 0.34 -2.87 2.05
CA GLY A 25 1.12 -3.48 0.97
C GLY A 25 2.39 -4.19 1.41
N GLN A 26 3.12 -3.64 2.38
CA GLN A 26 4.32 -4.30 2.93
C GLN A 26 3.96 -5.57 3.70
N VAL A 27 2.91 -5.52 4.51
CA VAL A 27 2.42 -6.68 5.26
C VAL A 27 1.84 -7.74 4.30
N MET A 28 1.12 -7.33 3.24
CA MET A 28 0.64 -8.23 2.18
C MET A 28 1.80 -8.97 1.53
N ASN A 29 2.89 -8.27 1.24
CA ASN A 29 4.08 -8.87 0.64
C ASN A 29 4.68 -9.94 1.56
N GLN A 30 4.71 -9.70 2.87
CA GLN A 30 5.26 -10.67 3.84
C GLN A 30 4.31 -11.81 4.20
N SER A 31 3.03 -11.76 3.79
CA SER A 31 2.04 -12.79 4.10
C SER A 31 2.02 -13.96 3.11
N ILE A 32 2.87 -13.93 2.08
CA ILE A 32 2.95 -14.96 1.05
C ILE A 32 4.12 -15.90 1.32
N ALA A 33 3.86 -17.22 1.29
CA ALA A 33 4.86 -18.25 1.61
C ALA A 33 6.12 -18.16 0.73
N GLU A 34 5.95 -17.95 -0.58
CA GLU A 34 7.09 -17.80 -1.50
C GLU A 34 7.95 -16.57 -1.17
N GLU A 35 7.33 -15.47 -0.71
CA GLU A 35 8.07 -14.26 -0.30
C GLU A 35 8.89 -14.52 0.95
N VAL A 36 8.36 -15.31 1.87
CA VAL A 36 9.04 -15.71 3.10
C VAL A 36 10.25 -16.59 2.79
N GLU A 37 10.15 -17.50 1.81
CA GLU A 37 11.28 -18.29 1.32
C GLU A 37 12.35 -17.41 0.66
N ILE A 38 11.94 -16.48 -0.21
CA ILE A 38 12.83 -15.51 -0.83
C ILE A 38 13.53 -14.65 0.22
N ASP A 39 12.81 -14.18 1.24
CA ASP A 39 13.37 -13.38 2.33
C ASP A 39 14.35 -14.18 3.18
N ARG A 40 14.07 -15.46 3.43
CA ARG A 40 14.97 -16.37 4.14
C ARG A 40 16.26 -16.58 3.35
N LEU A 41 16.18 -16.84 2.05
CA LEU A 41 17.34 -16.97 1.16
C LEU A 41 18.17 -15.69 1.10
N ASN A 42 17.51 -14.52 1.16
CA ASN A 42 18.18 -13.22 1.18
C ASN A 42 18.70 -12.80 2.57
N GLY A 43 18.67 -13.67 3.58
CA GLY A 43 19.17 -13.37 4.93
C GLY A 43 18.29 -12.41 5.74
N LYS A 44 17.05 -12.14 5.31
CA LYS A 44 16.10 -11.26 6.02
C LYS A 44 15.33 -12.02 7.10
N THR A 45 16.06 -12.78 7.92
CA THR A 45 15.50 -13.66 8.96
C THR A 45 14.84 -12.90 10.10
N TYR A 46 15.12 -11.61 10.26
CA TYR A 46 14.50 -10.73 11.27
C TYR A 46 13.03 -10.41 11.00
N ARG A 47 12.47 -10.77 9.83
CA ARG A 47 11.09 -10.46 9.48
C ARG A 47 10.11 -11.32 10.29
N PRO A 48 9.03 -10.76 10.84
CA PRO A 48 8.10 -11.49 11.72
C PRO A 48 7.47 -12.75 11.12
N THR A 49 7.29 -12.80 9.80
CA THR A 49 6.75 -13.99 9.12
C THR A 49 7.80 -15.03 8.77
N VAL A 50 9.09 -14.64 8.74
CA VAL A 50 10.23 -15.53 8.47
C VAL A 50 10.70 -16.22 9.74
N ASP A 51 10.76 -15.48 10.86
CA ASP A 51 11.11 -16.02 12.19
C ASP A 51 9.93 -16.71 12.91
N GLY A 52 8.73 -16.64 12.33
CA GLY A 52 7.54 -17.36 12.83
C GLY A 52 6.80 -16.66 13.97
N ARG A 53 7.16 -15.41 14.34
CA ARG A 53 6.40 -14.62 15.34
C ARG A 53 4.98 -14.31 14.89
N ILE A 54 4.73 -14.23 13.59
CA ILE A 54 3.41 -13.98 13.00
C ILE A 54 3.11 -15.03 11.93
N ALA A 55 1.94 -15.68 12.05
CA ALA A 55 1.49 -16.62 11.03
C ALA A 55 1.10 -15.90 9.72
N LEU A 56 1.31 -16.54 8.57
CA LEU A 56 0.98 -15.94 7.25
C LEU A 56 -0.47 -15.47 7.14
N LYS A 57 -1.41 -16.26 7.69
CA LYS A 57 -2.84 -15.89 7.75
C LYS A 57 -3.07 -14.64 8.59
N GLN A 58 -2.38 -14.50 9.72
CA GLN A 58 -2.49 -13.30 10.56
C GLN A 58 -1.95 -12.07 9.82
N ALA A 59 -0.79 -12.18 9.17
CA ALA A 59 -0.23 -11.10 8.36
C ALA A 59 -1.20 -10.71 7.23
N MET A 60 -1.80 -11.67 6.53
CA MET A 60 -2.80 -11.40 5.48
C MET A 60 -4.00 -10.62 6.02
N ILE A 61 -4.56 -11.05 7.16
CA ILE A 61 -5.68 -10.35 7.81
C ILE A 61 -5.27 -8.92 8.22
N THR A 62 -4.10 -8.76 8.84
CA THR A 62 -3.57 -7.45 9.20
C THR A 62 -3.42 -6.53 8.00
N SER A 63 -2.92 -7.04 6.88
CA SER A 63 -2.82 -6.29 5.62
C SER A 63 -4.18 -5.79 5.14
N VAL A 64 -5.19 -6.66 5.12
CA VAL A 64 -6.55 -6.28 4.70
C VAL A 64 -7.15 -5.24 5.64
N ILE A 65 -6.96 -5.39 6.95
CA ILE A 65 -7.42 -4.40 7.95
C ILE A 65 -6.78 -3.04 7.69
N LEU A 66 -5.47 -3.00 7.43
CA LEU A 66 -4.75 -1.76 7.14
C LEU A 66 -5.25 -1.10 5.85
N TYR A 67 -5.47 -1.87 4.78
CA TYR A 67 -6.06 -1.34 3.55
C TYR A 67 -7.46 -0.76 3.77
N LEU A 68 -8.33 -1.48 4.47
CA LEU A 68 -9.68 -1.01 4.79
C LEU A 68 -9.63 0.26 5.63
N ALA A 69 -8.76 0.33 6.64
CA ALA A 69 -8.59 1.53 7.46
C ALA A 69 -8.16 2.74 6.61
N GLY A 70 -7.18 2.57 5.72
CA GLY A 70 -6.73 3.62 4.81
C GLY A 70 -7.82 4.09 3.85
N ILE A 71 -8.55 3.15 3.22
CA ILE A 71 -9.64 3.45 2.28
C ILE A 71 -10.80 4.16 2.99
N LEU A 72 -11.23 3.65 4.15
CA LEU A 72 -12.32 4.27 4.93
C LEU A 72 -11.95 5.68 5.37
N LEU A 73 -10.72 5.90 5.84
CA LEU A 73 -10.22 7.23 6.17
C LEU A 73 -10.22 8.16 4.95
N ALA A 74 -9.83 7.64 3.78
CA ALA A 74 -9.83 8.41 2.53
C ALA A 74 -11.23 8.86 2.12
N PHE A 75 -12.23 7.98 2.18
CA PHE A 75 -13.63 8.32 1.88
C PHE A 75 -14.22 9.35 2.85
N ARG A 76 -13.72 9.41 4.10
CA ARG A 76 -14.12 10.46 5.04
C ARG A 76 -13.58 11.84 4.68
N LEU A 77 -12.48 11.92 3.92
CA LEU A 77 -11.92 13.18 3.44
C LEU A 77 -12.64 13.66 2.17
N SER A 78 -12.77 12.78 1.18
CA SER A 78 -13.50 13.05 -0.06
C SER A 78 -13.70 11.74 -0.85
N PRO A 79 -14.79 11.60 -1.63
CA PRO A 79 -14.95 10.49 -2.57
C PRO A 79 -13.75 10.33 -3.53
N ALA A 80 -13.13 11.42 -3.95
CA ALA A 80 -11.96 11.37 -4.84
C ALA A 80 -10.77 10.65 -4.18
N TYR A 81 -10.45 10.99 -2.92
CA TYR A 81 -9.42 10.30 -2.15
C TYR A 81 -9.76 8.82 -1.98
N GLY A 82 -11.02 8.48 -1.70
CA GLY A 82 -11.48 7.09 -1.63
C GLY A 82 -11.17 6.29 -2.90
N LEU A 83 -11.51 6.83 -4.06
CA LEU A 83 -11.26 6.19 -5.36
C LEU A 83 -9.77 6.00 -5.64
N PHE A 84 -8.94 7.02 -5.39
CA PHE A 84 -7.49 6.89 -5.57
C PHE A 84 -6.87 5.91 -4.57
N SER A 85 -7.33 5.86 -3.32
CA SER A 85 -6.89 4.87 -2.34
C SER A 85 -7.21 3.43 -2.77
N MET A 86 -8.39 3.21 -3.37
CA MET A 86 -8.74 1.91 -3.96
C MET A 86 -7.82 1.57 -5.13
N LEU A 87 -7.50 2.54 -5.98
CA LEU A 87 -6.58 2.33 -7.11
C LEU A 87 -5.16 2.00 -6.62
N ILE A 88 -4.63 2.76 -5.65
CA ILE A 88 -3.33 2.47 -5.00
C ILE A 88 -3.33 1.06 -4.41
N THR A 89 -4.40 0.68 -3.71
CA THR A 89 -4.55 -0.65 -3.12
C THR A 89 -4.59 -1.74 -4.20
N PHE A 90 -5.29 -1.51 -5.31
CA PHE A 90 -5.30 -2.44 -6.45
C PHE A 90 -3.89 -2.67 -7.00
N PHE A 91 -3.13 -1.60 -7.21
CA PHE A 91 -1.74 -1.72 -7.66
C PHE A 91 -0.88 -2.45 -6.60
N ALA A 92 -0.97 -2.07 -5.33
CA ALA A 92 -0.20 -2.70 -4.26
C ALA A 92 -0.52 -4.19 -4.08
N ALA A 93 -1.80 -4.57 -4.14
CA ALA A 93 -2.24 -5.96 -4.05
C ALA A 93 -1.88 -6.76 -5.32
N GLY A 94 -2.14 -6.23 -6.52
CA GLY A 94 -1.82 -6.87 -7.80
C GLY A 94 -0.32 -7.02 -8.06
N TYR A 95 0.51 -6.26 -7.34
CA TYR A 95 1.95 -6.48 -7.31
C TYR A 95 2.33 -7.84 -6.72
N THR A 96 1.68 -8.21 -5.62
CA THR A 96 2.04 -9.35 -4.75
C THR A 96 1.18 -10.59 -4.99
N LEU A 97 -0.13 -10.42 -5.12
CA LEU A 97 -1.11 -11.51 -5.17
C LEU A 97 -1.28 -12.09 -6.59
N PRO A 98 -1.58 -13.40 -6.71
CA PRO A 98 -2.10 -13.96 -7.96
C PRO A 98 -3.47 -13.34 -8.30
N PRO A 99 -3.86 -13.24 -9.59
CA PRO A 99 -3.16 -13.76 -10.77
C PRO A 99 -2.10 -12.81 -11.37
N LEU A 100 -2.09 -11.53 -10.98
CA LEU A 100 -1.26 -10.51 -11.62
C LEU A 100 0.22 -10.68 -11.30
N ARG A 101 0.56 -10.75 -10.00
CA ARG A 101 1.91 -11.01 -9.47
C ARG A 101 3.02 -10.27 -10.23
N MET A 102 2.80 -8.98 -10.46
CA MET A 102 3.60 -8.18 -11.39
C MET A 102 5.08 -8.11 -11.00
N LYS A 103 5.40 -8.33 -9.73
CA LYS A 103 6.78 -8.46 -9.22
C LYS A 103 7.65 -9.48 -9.97
N LYS A 104 7.06 -10.52 -10.59
CA LYS A 104 7.80 -11.55 -11.33
C LYS A 104 8.12 -11.15 -12.78
N ARG A 105 7.50 -10.09 -13.29
CA ARG A 105 7.62 -9.67 -14.71
C ARG A 105 8.58 -8.49 -14.79
N PHE A 106 9.80 -8.68 -15.29
CA PHE A 106 10.88 -7.68 -15.22
C PHE A 106 10.49 -6.27 -15.65
N LEU A 107 10.05 -6.08 -16.90
CA LEU A 107 9.68 -4.75 -17.42
C LEU A 107 8.40 -4.20 -16.76
N LEU A 108 7.39 -5.07 -16.61
CA LEU A 108 6.10 -4.68 -16.05
C LEU A 108 6.20 -4.31 -14.57
N ASN A 109 7.11 -4.91 -13.80
CA ASN A 109 7.40 -4.55 -12.42
C ASN A 109 7.83 -3.08 -12.31
N ASN A 110 8.77 -2.63 -13.15
CA ASN A 110 9.27 -1.26 -13.10
C ASN A 110 8.16 -0.25 -13.43
N ILE A 111 7.36 -0.51 -14.46
CA ILE A 111 6.21 0.34 -14.82
C ILE A 111 5.18 0.34 -13.70
N TRP A 112 4.87 -0.83 -13.16
CA TRP A 112 3.90 -1.00 -12.08
C TRP A 112 4.29 -0.23 -10.83
N GLN A 113 5.56 -0.32 -10.42
CA GLN A 113 6.10 0.41 -9.27
C GLN A 113 6.18 1.91 -9.54
N GLY A 114 6.55 2.33 -10.75
CA GLY A 114 6.54 3.74 -11.15
C GLY A 114 5.17 4.37 -11.02
N VAL A 115 4.12 3.67 -11.47
CA VAL A 115 2.73 4.10 -11.31
C VAL A 115 2.31 4.07 -9.84
N ALA A 116 2.48 2.93 -9.17
CA ALA A 116 1.96 2.70 -7.84
C ALA A 116 2.61 3.54 -6.74
N ARG A 117 3.93 3.75 -6.83
CA ARG A 117 4.75 4.42 -5.80
C ARG A 117 5.22 5.81 -6.22
N GLY A 118 5.41 6.04 -7.51
CA GLY A 118 5.85 7.34 -8.03
C GLY A 118 4.67 8.26 -8.34
N MET A 119 3.77 7.83 -9.22
CA MET A 119 2.72 8.70 -9.75
C MET A 119 1.50 8.83 -8.82
N LEU A 120 0.89 7.70 -8.42
CA LEU A 120 -0.39 7.73 -7.72
C LEU A 120 -0.37 8.46 -6.37
N PRO A 121 0.64 8.30 -5.49
CA PRO A 121 0.69 9.04 -4.23
C PRO A 121 0.86 10.55 -4.43
N VAL A 122 1.60 10.98 -5.47
CA VAL A 122 1.78 12.40 -5.80
C VAL A 122 0.47 13.00 -6.29
N VAL A 123 -0.22 12.31 -7.19
CA VAL A 123 -1.55 12.73 -7.66
C VAL A 123 -2.53 12.76 -6.48
N TYR A 124 -2.50 11.76 -5.61
CA TYR A 124 -3.33 11.70 -4.40
C TYR A 124 -3.15 12.95 -3.54
N VAL A 125 -1.91 13.35 -3.23
CA VAL A 125 -1.66 14.56 -2.44
C VAL A 125 -2.01 15.85 -3.20
N SER A 126 -1.84 15.87 -4.52
CA SER A 126 -2.19 17.06 -5.33
C SER A 126 -3.67 17.42 -5.29
N LEU A 127 -4.55 16.45 -5.00
CA LEU A 127 -5.99 16.69 -4.83
C LEU A 127 -6.30 17.64 -3.67
N ALA A 128 -5.36 17.84 -2.74
CA ALA A 128 -5.51 18.80 -1.65
C ALA A 128 -5.42 20.27 -2.11
N PHE A 129 -4.94 20.51 -3.33
CA PHE A 129 -4.69 21.84 -3.89
C PHE A 129 -5.60 22.18 -5.08
N THR A 130 -6.47 21.26 -5.48
CA THR A 130 -7.50 21.43 -6.53
C THR A 130 -8.86 21.70 -5.91
#